data_AF-T1BR91-F1
#
_entry.id   AF-T1BR91-F1
#
_cell.length_a   1.000
_cell.length_b   1.000
_cell.length_c   1.000
_cell.angle_alpha   90.00
_cell.angle_beta   90.00
_cell.angle_gamma   90.00
#
_symmetry.space_group_name_H-M   'P 1'
#
loop_
_entity.id
_entity.type
_entity.pdbx_description
1 polymer ?
#
loop_
_entity_poly.entity_id
_entity_poly.type
_entity_poly.pdbx_seq_one_letter_code
_entity_poly.pdbx_strand_id
1 'polypeptide(L)' 'VADRADASVNIYNLGTLDRISVREIAEKVVRAHGEKARIEFTGGSQGWAGDVPQLLLSIDRASGLG' A
#
# COMPACT_ATOMS: atom_id res chain seq x y z
N VAL A 1 -3.02 -15.82 -20.61
CA VAL A 1 -3.46 -15.66 -19.20
C VAL A 1 -4.59 -16.62 -18.86
N ALA A 2 -5.64 -16.73 -19.69
CA ALA A 2 -6.70 -17.74 -19.49
C ALA A 2 -6.19 -19.19 -19.50
N ASP A 3 -5.14 -19.49 -20.27
CA ASP A 3 -4.57 -20.85 -20.38
C ASP A 3 -3.81 -21.32 -19.13
N ARG A 4 -3.68 -20.47 -18.09
CA ARG A 4 -3.02 -20.77 -16.81
C ARG A 4 -3.98 -20.67 -15.62
N ALA A 5 -5.29 -20.68 -15.89
CA ALA A 5 -6.32 -20.62 -14.86
C ALA A 5 -6.56 -22.02 -14.27
N ASP A 6 -6.31 -22.17 -12.96
CA ASP A 6 -6.51 -23.45 -12.26
C ASP A 6 -7.96 -23.67 -11.80
N ALA A 7 -8.80 -22.63 -11.88
CA ALA A 7 -10.19 -22.64 -11.44
C ALA A 7 -11.08 -21.81 -12.36
N SER A 8 -12.40 -21.99 -12.24
CA SER A 8 -13.42 -21.18 -12.91
C SER A 8 -13.40 -19.71 -12.48
N VAL A 9 -12.91 -19.43 -11.28
CA VAL A 9 -12.64 -18.08 -10.76
C VAL A 9 -11.24 -18.06 -10.16
N ASN A 10 -10.42 -17.10 -10.57
CA ASN A 10 -9.08 -16.90 -10.07
C ASN A 10 -8.96 -15.52 -9.44
N ILE A 11 -8.47 -15.46 -8.20
CA ILE A 11 -8.30 -14.23 -7.45
C ILE A 11 -6.82 -13.98 -7.29
N TYR A 12 -6.40 -12.77 -7.67
CA TYR A 12 -5.03 -12.30 -7.59
C TYR A 12 -5.01 -10.94 -6.91
N ASN A 13 -4.08 -10.76 -5.98
CA ASN A 13 -3.79 -9.44 -5.44
C ASN A 13 -2.93 -8.67 -6.44
N LEU A 14 -3.27 -7.41 -6.65
CA LEU A 14 -2.44 -6.46 -7.39
C LEU A 14 -1.97 -5.38 -6.41
N GLY A 15 -0.67 -5.20 -6.31
CA GLY A 15 -0.06 -4.32 -5.32
C GLY A 15 1.42 -4.09 -5.59
N THR A 16 2.06 -3.33 -4.71
CA THR A 16 3.50 -3.04 -4.74
C THR A 16 4.30 -4.11 -3.98
N LEU A 17 5.61 -4.16 -4.25
CA LEU A 17 6.55 -5.06 -3.56
C LEU A 17 6.91 -4.57 -2.16
N ASP A 18 6.75 -3.27 -1.93
CA ASP A 18 7.08 -2.60 -0.68
C ASP A 18 5.90 -1.82 -0.13
N ARG A 19 6.10 -1.30 1.08
CA ARG A 19 5.18 -0.40 1.77
C ARG A 19 5.94 0.83 2.22
N ILE A 20 5.20 1.91 2.43
CA ILE A 20 5.72 3.17 2.92
C ILE A 20 4.90 3.60 4.14
N SER A 21 5.56 4.18 5.16
CA SER A 21 4.85 4.68 6.32
C SER A 21 4.09 5.99 6.03
N VAL A 22 3.06 6.27 6.82
CA VAL A 22 2.31 7.55 6.73
C VAL A 22 3.23 8.76 6.88
N ARG A 23 4.24 8.67 7.76
CA ARG A 23 5.24 9.72 7.94
C ARG A 23 6.06 9.96 6.67
N GLU A 24 6.56 8.89 6.04
CA GLU A 24 7.34 9.02 4.80
C GLU A 24 6.50 9.57 3.65
N ILE A 25 5.21 9.21 3.56
CA ILE A 25 4.27 9.83 2.60
C ILE A 25 4.20 11.34 2.85
N ALA A 26 3.94 11.76 4.09
CA ALA A 26 3.85 13.17 4.44
C ALA A 26 5.13 13.93 4.11
N GLU A 27 6.30 13.38 4.46
CA GLU A 27 7.61 13.97 4.14
C GLU A 27 7.85 14.11 2.64
N LYS A 28 7.48 13.10 1.84
CA LYS A 28 7.58 13.16 0.37
C LYS A 28 6.68 14.25 -0.21
N VAL A 29 5.46 14.39 0.29
CA VAL A 29 4.52 15.44 -0.14
C VAL A 29 5.05 16.83 0.21
N VAL A 30 5.50 17.04 1.45
CA VAL A 30 6.08 18.33 1.88
C VAL A 30 7.29 18.70 1.02
N ARG A 31 8.18 17.74 0.75
CA ARG A 31 9.34 17.94 -0.13
C ARG A 31 8.93 18.31 -1.55
N ALA A 32 7.96 17.58 -2.13
CA ALA A 32 7.47 17.85 -3.48
C ALA A 32 6.79 19.22 -3.61
N HIS A 33 6.28 19.79 -2.51
CA HIS A 33 5.66 21.12 -2.46
C HIS A 33 6.57 22.23 -1.92
N GLY A 34 7.89 22.04 -1.97
CA GLY A 34 8.87 23.09 -1.66
C GLY A 34 9.05 23.34 -0.16
N GLU A 35 8.78 22.33 0.69
CA GLU A 35 9.19 22.27 2.09
C GLU A 35 8.57 23.33 3.02
N LYS A 36 7.41 23.89 2.65
CA LYS A 36 6.76 24.99 3.40
C LYS A 36 5.78 24.53 4.49
N ALA A 37 5.47 23.24 4.58
CA ALA A 37 4.46 22.71 5.47
C ALA A 37 5.07 22.01 6.69
N ARG A 38 4.35 22.04 7.82
CA ARG A 38 4.68 21.27 9.04
C ARG A 38 3.81 20.02 9.13
N ILE A 39 4.40 18.92 9.61
CA ILE A 39 3.71 17.65 9.83
C ILE A 39 3.38 17.55 11.33
N GLU A 40 2.09 17.46 11.65
CA GLU A 40 1.61 17.28 13.02
C GLU A 40 0.68 16.05 13.08
N PHE A 41 0.97 15.13 13.99
CA PHE A 41 0.14 13.96 14.24
C PHE A 41 -0.73 14.22 15.46
N THR A 42 -2.01 13.89 15.37
CA THR A 42 -2.99 14.06 16.46
C THR A 42 -2.84 13.02 17.58
N GLY A 43 -1.96 12.03 17.40
CA GLY A 43 -1.73 10.93 18.34
C GLY A 43 -2.51 9.67 18.00
N GLY A 44 -2.35 8.62 18.82
CA GLY A 44 -2.97 7.31 18.61
C GLY A 44 -2.15 6.35 17.74
N SER A 45 -2.63 5.12 17.62
CA SER A 45 -2.01 4.06 16.82
C SER A 45 -2.61 3.88 15.42
N GLN A 46 -3.70 4.60 15.10
CA GLN A 46 -4.47 4.46 13.86
C GLN A 46 -5.27 5.74 13.56
N GLY A 47 -5.71 5.94 12.31
CA GLY A 47 -6.44 7.14 11.89
C GLY A 47 -7.90 7.18 12.34
N TRP A 48 -8.58 6.02 12.35
CA TRP A 48 -9.97 5.86 12.77
C TRP A 48 -10.25 4.40 13.17
N ALA A 49 -11.42 4.12 13.76
CA ALA A 49 -11.82 2.76 14.13
C ALA A 49 -11.99 1.88 12.87
N GLY A 50 -11.22 0.80 12.78
CA GLY A 50 -11.22 -0.12 11.64
C GLY A 50 -10.14 0.17 10.58
N ASP A 51 -9.30 1.18 10.81
CA ASP A 51 -8.09 1.40 10.00
C ASP A 51 -7.10 0.22 10.16
N VAL A 52 -6.38 -0.10 9.09
CA VAL A 52 -5.41 -1.20 9.06
C VAL A 52 -4.01 -0.60 9.13
N PRO A 53 -3.31 -0.68 10.29
CA PRO A 53 -2.07 0.07 10.50
C PRO A 53 -0.93 -0.31 9.55
N GLN A 54 -0.95 -1.52 9.01
CA GLN A 54 0.04 -2.05 8.08
C GLN A 54 -0.63 -2.89 7.01
N LEU A 55 -0.48 -2.49 5.74
CA LEU A 55 -0.97 -3.23 4.59
C LEU A 55 0.18 -3.50 3.62
N LEU A 56 0.33 -4.76 3.23
CA LEU A 56 1.16 -5.20 2.10
C LEU A 56 0.53 -6.49 1.57
N LEU A 57 0.13 -6.50 0.30
CA LEU A 57 -0.49 -7.67 -0.30
C LEU A 57 0.59 -8.61 -0.83
N SER A 58 0.48 -9.92 -0.57
CA SER A 58 1.28 -10.90 -1.32
C SER A 58 0.79 -10.90 -2.76
N ILE A 59 1.70 -10.59 -3.69
CA ILE A 59 1.45 -10.60 -5.13
C ILE A 59 2.04 -11.84 -5.81
N ASP A 60 2.52 -12.83 -5.05
CA ASP A 60 3.25 -13.99 -5.57
C ASP A 60 2.47 -14.74 -6.66
N ARG A 61 1.15 -14.88 -6.48
CA ARG A 61 0.28 -15.50 -7.49
C ARG A 61 0.19 -14.71 -8.79
N ALA A 62 0.21 -13.38 -8.71
CA ALA A 62 0.17 -12.52 -9.89
C ALA A 62 1.53 -12.48 -10.58
N SER A 63 2.62 -12.34 -9.83
CA SER A 63 3.99 -12.33 -10.35
C SER A 63 4.39 -13.66 -11.00
N GLY A 64 3.86 -14.79 -10.52
CA GLY A 64 4.05 -16.10 -11.15
C GLY A 64 3.42 -16.26 -12.53
N LEU A 65 2.58 -15.29 -12.99
CA LEU A 65 1.96 -15.34 -14.32
C LEU A 65 2.90 -14.86 -15.45
N GLY A 66 4.03 -14.22 -15.13
CA GLY A 66 5.00 -13.72 -16.11
C GLY A 66 4.95 -12.22 -16.29
#